data_AF-A0A2P6MET1-F1
#
_entry.id   AF-A0A2P6MET1-F1
#
_cell.length_a   1.000
_cell.length_b   1.000
_cell.length_c   1.000
_cell.angle_alpha   90.00
_cell.angle_beta   90.00
_cell.angle_gamma   90.00
#
_symmetry.space_group_name_H-M   'P 1'
#
loop_
_entity.id
_entity.type
_entity.pdbx_description
1 polymer ?
#
loop_
_entity_poly.entity_id
_entity_poly.type
_entity_poly.pdbx_seq_one_letter_code
_entity_poly.pdbx_strand_id
1 'polypeptide(L)'
;MEKHTHQFLKKQAVYWLKKKMTDLCAAEVKLFIKRKKRTADAVGINMKRKEVRIIEVKTSRSDFLRDDVLFDKNGYHTACHYAYLLTPEGMLQKDELPAGYGLLEADISGEITVVRSPVKNKAASLKLETLIKRTGRAATNAYLFQEETRLSKDRTDNMYEKDPIAFLQRLTCQHCRKRDTYLSADGADTAVCRFCSKEIAIKHARPYTISTYNEDFLETLQKCREDAHLPVSPG
;
A
#
# COMPACT_ATOMS: atom_id res chain seq x y z
N MET A 1 16.58 0.79 -7.59
CA MET A 1 16.38 2.22 -7.85
C MET A 1 15.02 2.50 -8.49
N GLU A 2 14.70 1.92 -9.67
CA GLU A 2 13.41 2.15 -10.37
C GLU A 2 12.16 1.88 -9.51
N LYS A 3 12.16 0.81 -8.69
CA LYS A 3 11.03 0.49 -7.79
C LYS A 3 10.71 1.62 -6.79
N HIS A 4 11.73 2.27 -6.24
CA HIS A 4 11.55 3.37 -5.28
C HIS A 4 11.04 4.63 -5.97
N THR A 5 11.61 4.98 -7.13
CA THR A 5 11.15 6.10 -7.95
C THR A 5 9.69 5.91 -8.38
N HIS A 6 9.34 4.70 -8.81
CA HIS A 6 7.97 4.38 -9.21
C HIS A 6 6.98 4.54 -8.04
N GLN A 7 7.34 4.03 -6.86
CA GLN A 7 6.53 4.21 -5.65
C GLN A 7 6.40 5.69 -5.24
N PHE A 8 7.48 6.46 -5.33
CA PHE A 8 7.47 7.89 -5.07
C PHE A 8 6.53 8.64 -6.02
N LEU A 9 6.66 8.42 -7.33
CA LEU A 9 5.82 9.07 -8.33
C LEU A 9 4.34 8.67 -8.20
N LYS A 10 4.03 7.41 -7.89
CA LYS A 10 2.66 6.99 -7.58
C LYS A 10 2.07 7.77 -6.41
N LYS A 11 2.86 8.01 -5.36
CA LYS A 11 2.42 8.82 -4.22
C LYS A 11 2.14 10.27 -4.65
N GLN A 12 3.02 10.86 -5.46
CA GLN A 12 2.81 12.22 -5.98
C GLN A 12 1.58 12.30 -6.89
N ALA A 13 1.32 11.28 -7.73
CA ALA A 13 0.13 11.20 -8.56
C ALA A 13 -1.15 11.26 -7.72
N VAL A 14 -1.21 10.52 -6.60
CA VAL A 14 -2.36 10.56 -5.68
C VAL A 14 -2.51 11.94 -5.02
N TYR A 15 -1.43 12.58 -4.58
CA TYR A 15 -1.49 13.94 -4.03
C TYR A 15 -2.00 14.96 -5.05
N TRP A 16 -1.48 14.90 -6.27
CA TRP A 16 -1.93 15.77 -7.36
C TRP A 16 -3.41 15.55 -7.68
N LEU A 17 -3.85 14.28 -7.74
CA LEU A 17 -5.25 13.95 -7.92
C LEU A 17 -6.10 14.52 -6.78
N LYS A 18 -5.68 14.39 -5.51
CA LYS A 18 -6.46 14.90 -4.37
C LYS A 18 -6.63 16.43 -4.39
N LYS A 19 -5.66 17.18 -4.94
CA LYS A 19 -5.80 18.63 -5.16
C LYS A 19 -6.85 18.97 -6.23
N LYS A 20 -7.11 18.08 -7.19
CA LYS A 20 -8.04 18.32 -8.33
C LYS A 20 -9.38 17.58 -8.18
N MET A 21 -9.41 16.49 -7.43
CA MET A 21 -10.52 15.58 -7.22
C MET A 21 -10.94 15.65 -5.77
N THR A 22 -12.20 15.98 -5.53
CA THR A 22 -12.70 16.25 -4.18
C THR A 22 -13.01 14.97 -3.41
N ASP A 23 -13.59 13.97 -4.09
CA ASP A 23 -14.31 12.90 -3.41
C ASP A 23 -13.44 11.68 -3.10
N LEU A 24 -12.75 11.12 -4.09
CA LEU A 24 -12.04 9.85 -3.90
C LEU A 24 -10.75 9.80 -4.72
N CYS A 25 -9.67 9.31 -4.10
CA CYS A 25 -8.40 9.02 -4.77
C CYS A 25 -7.81 7.73 -4.20
N ALA A 26 -7.19 6.91 -5.04
CA ALA A 26 -6.49 5.70 -4.60
C ALA A 26 -5.33 5.37 -5.54
N ALA A 27 -4.32 4.70 -5.01
CA ALA A 27 -3.26 4.06 -5.79
C ALA A 27 -3.61 2.60 -6.12
N GLU A 28 -2.97 2.05 -7.15
CA GLU A 28 -3.00 0.63 -7.53
C GLU A 28 -4.43 0.06 -7.69
N VAL A 29 -5.27 0.80 -8.40
CA VAL A 29 -6.68 0.45 -8.57
C VAL A 29 -6.83 -0.64 -9.64
N LYS A 30 -7.29 -1.82 -9.22
CA LYS A 30 -7.56 -2.95 -10.10
C LYS A 30 -8.85 -2.73 -10.91
N LEU A 31 -8.69 -2.59 -12.23
CA LEU A 31 -9.74 -2.39 -13.22
C LEU A 31 -9.89 -3.61 -14.12
N PHE A 32 -11.08 -3.79 -14.68
CA PHE A 32 -11.37 -4.83 -15.67
C PHE A 32 -11.91 -4.16 -16.93
N ILE A 33 -11.05 -4.00 -17.94
CA ILE A 33 -11.39 -3.37 -19.21
C ILE A 33 -11.51 -4.47 -20.25
N LYS A 34 -12.71 -4.66 -20.83
CA LYS A 34 -13.00 -5.73 -21.81
C LYS A 34 -12.48 -7.11 -21.37
N ARG A 35 -12.73 -7.47 -20.11
CA ARG A 35 -12.29 -8.74 -19.45
C ARG A 35 -10.78 -8.86 -19.20
N LYS A 36 -9.95 -7.91 -19.62
CA LYS A 36 -8.53 -7.83 -19.23
C LYS A 36 -8.42 -7.12 -17.88
N LYS A 37 -7.74 -7.74 -16.92
CA LYS A 37 -7.39 -7.11 -15.65
C LYS A 37 -6.22 -6.16 -15.86
N ARG A 38 -6.38 -4.91 -15.48
CA ARG A 38 -5.34 -3.87 -15.51
C ARG A 38 -5.28 -3.20 -14.14
N THR A 39 -4.13 -2.69 -13.73
CA THR A 39 -3.97 -1.98 -12.46
C THR A 39 -3.53 -0.57 -12.79
N ALA A 40 -4.41 0.40 -12.57
CA ALA A 40 -4.08 1.80 -12.75
C ALA A 40 -3.24 2.27 -11.57
N ASP A 41 -2.15 2.98 -11.83
CA ASP A 41 -1.24 3.44 -10.78
C ASP A 41 -1.91 4.43 -9.81
N ALA A 42 -2.68 5.38 -10.33
CA ALA A 42 -3.52 6.25 -9.52
C ALA A 42 -4.84 6.59 -10.20
N VAL A 43 -5.92 6.64 -9.42
CA VAL A 43 -7.26 7.01 -9.89
C VAL A 43 -7.86 8.05 -8.97
N GLY A 44 -8.43 9.11 -9.54
CA GLY A 44 -9.14 10.15 -8.82
C GLY A 44 -10.54 10.38 -9.40
N ILE A 45 -11.51 10.61 -8.53
CA ILE A 45 -12.93 10.73 -8.88
C ILE A 45 -13.49 12.03 -8.30
N ASN A 46 -14.20 12.75 -9.17
CA ASN A 46 -15.09 13.84 -8.79
C ASN A 46 -16.55 13.42 -9.08
N MET A 47 -17.30 13.09 -8.04
CA MET A 47 -18.68 12.63 -8.12
C MET A 47 -19.63 13.74 -8.58
N LYS A 48 -19.42 14.98 -8.13
CA LYS A 48 -20.24 16.14 -8.53
C LYS A 48 -20.17 16.40 -10.03
N ARG A 49 -18.95 16.40 -10.60
CA ARG A 49 -18.71 16.60 -12.04
C ARG A 49 -18.89 15.32 -12.85
N LYS A 50 -19.08 14.18 -12.18
CA LYS A 50 -19.08 12.84 -12.79
C LYS A 50 -17.82 12.57 -13.61
N GLU A 51 -16.66 13.01 -13.12
CA GLU A 51 -15.38 12.91 -13.80
C GLU A 51 -14.45 11.91 -13.11
N VAL A 52 -13.63 11.23 -13.92
CA VAL A 52 -12.62 10.30 -13.45
C VAL A 52 -11.32 10.59 -14.17
N ARG A 53 -10.24 10.68 -13.41
CA ARG A 53 -8.89 10.79 -13.94
C ARG A 53 -8.09 9.56 -13.56
N ILE A 54 -7.38 9.00 -14.53
CA ILE A 54 -6.40 7.93 -14.34
C ILE A 54 -5.02 8.51 -14.65
N ILE A 55 -4.05 8.21 -13.79
CA ILE A 55 -2.63 8.50 -14.02
C ILE A 55 -1.91 7.16 -14.05
N GLU A 56 -1.16 6.92 -15.11
CA GLU A 56 -0.17 5.84 -15.20
C GLU A 56 1.22 6.44 -15.05
N VAL A 57 2.08 5.81 -14.26
CA VAL A 57 3.43 6.28 -13.97
C VAL A 57 4.43 5.53 -14.83
N LYS A 58 5.40 6.26 -15.41
CA LYS A 58 6.56 5.67 -16.10
C LYS A 58 7.85 6.27 -15.56
N THR A 59 8.80 5.40 -15.21
CA THR A 59 10.08 5.84 -14.61
C THR A 59 11.25 5.83 -15.56
N SER A 60 11.12 5.14 -16.70
CA SER A 60 12.14 5.11 -17.74
C SER A 60 11.50 5.00 -19.12
N ARG A 61 12.23 5.44 -20.18
CA ARG A 61 11.75 5.31 -21.56
C ARG A 61 11.45 3.86 -21.92
N SER A 62 12.23 2.91 -21.39
CA SER A 62 12.01 1.49 -21.63
C SER A 62 10.68 0.97 -21.05
N ASP A 63 10.28 1.46 -19.87
CA ASP A 63 8.99 1.15 -19.23
C ASP A 63 7.82 1.73 -20.04
N PHE A 64 7.97 2.95 -20.56
CA PHE A 64 6.99 3.56 -21.47
C PHE A 64 6.80 2.75 -22.76
N LEU A 65 7.89 2.36 -23.43
CA LEU A 65 7.85 1.66 -24.71
C LEU A 65 7.31 0.22 -24.60
N ARG A 66 7.45 -0.43 -23.45
CA ARG A 66 6.96 -1.80 -23.21
C ARG A 66 5.50 -1.85 -22.79
N ASP A 67 4.86 -0.72 -22.53
CA ASP A 67 3.49 -0.70 -22.00
C ASP A 67 2.44 -0.76 -23.10
N ASP A 68 2.03 -1.99 -23.42
CA ASP A 68 0.96 -2.26 -24.37
C ASP A 68 -0.37 -1.57 -24.01
N VAL A 69 -0.62 -1.22 -22.74
CA VAL A 69 -1.88 -0.58 -22.32
C VAL A 69 -2.03 0.82 -22.90
N LEU A 70 -0.92 1.54 -23.06
CA LEU A 70 -0.93 2.92 -23.54
C LEU A 70 -1.34 3.02 -25.00
N PHE A 71 -0.99 2.00 -25.78
CA PHE A 71 -1.24 1.93 -27.22
C PHE A 71 -2.41 0.99 -27.58
N ASP A 72 -2.94 0.22 -26.63
CA ASP A 72 -4.15 -0.61 -26.83
C ASP A 72 -5.37 0.29 -27.11
N LYS A 73 -6.21 -0.13 -28.05
CA LYS A 73 -7.52 0.51 -28.35
C LYS A 73 -8.44 0.55 -27.14
N ASN A 74 -8.17 -0.24 -26.11
CA ASN A 74 -8.87 -0.29 -24.83
C ASN A 74 -7.99 0.19 -23.67
N GLY A 75 -7.04 1.09 -23.94
CA GLY A 75 -6.19 1.72 -22.94
C GLY A 75 -6.96 2.64 -21.99
N TYR A 76 -6.28 3.20 -20.99
CA TYR A 76 -6.92 4.01 -19.95
C TYR A 76 -7.64 5.25 -20.48
N HIS A 77 -7.18 5.85 -21.58
CA HIS A 77 -7.87 6.99 -22.21
C HIS A 77 -9.29 6.64 -22.68
N THR A 78 -9.53 5.40 -23.10
CA THR A 78 -10.88 4.92 -23.45
C THR A 78 -11.71 4.55 -22.22
N ALA A 79 -11.06 4.16 -21.12
CA ALA A 79 -11.71 3.64 -19.93
C ALA A 79 -12.23 4.73 -18.98
N CYS A 80 -11.68 5.94 -19.02
CA CYS A 80 -12.03 7.05 -18.13
C CYS A 80 -12.18 8.37 -18.90
N HIS A 81 -12.48 9.46 -18.19
CA HIS A 81 -12.70 10.78 -18.81
C HIS A 81 -11.39 11.47 -19.18
N TYR A 82 -10.34 11.31 -18.36
CA TYR A 82 -9.02 11.88 -18.63
C TYR A 82 -7.94 10.91 -18.19
N ALA A 83 -7.02 10.58 -19.09
CA ALA A 83 -5.86 9.76 -18.78
C ALA A 83 -4.58 10.61 -18.87
N TYR A 84 -3.66 10.42 -17.94
CA TYR A 84 -2.36 11.05 -17.93
C TYR A 84 -1.26 10.01 -17.83
N LEU A 85 -0.12 10.35 -18.40
CA LEU A 85 1.16 9.77 -18.05
C LEU A 85 1.87 10.70 -17.06
N LEU A 86 2.45 10.14 -16.01
CA LEU A 86 3.35 10.85 -15.10
C LEU A 86 4.76 10.28 -15.24
N THR A 87 5.71 11.13 -15.58
CA THR A 87 7.13 10.76 -15.74
C THR A 87 8.04 11.70 -14.96
N PRO A 88 9.32 11.34 -14.74
CA PRO A 88 10.34 12.34 -14.45
C PRO A 88 10.37 13.45 -15.51
N GLU A 89 10.76 14.64 -15.09
CA GLU A 89 10.96 15.81 -15.96
C GLU A 89 11.90 15.51 -17.13
N GLY A 90 11.50 15.93 -18.32
CA GLY A 90 12.28 15.78 -19.56
C GLY A 90 12.36 14.36 -20.11
N MET A 91 11.66 13.37 -19.52
CA MET A 91 11.76 11.98 -19.97
C MET A 91 11.09 11.72 -21.33
N LEU A 92 9.93 12.35 -21.57
CA LEU A 92 9.11 12.15 -22.78
C LEU A 92 8.80 13.49 -23.43
N GLN A 93 8.82 13.52 -24.76
CA GLN A 93 8.35 14.66 -25.54
C GLN A 93 6.84 14.57 -25.79
N LYS A 94 6.19 15.72 -26.00
CA LYS A 94 4.72 15.82 -26.08
C LYS A 94 4.11 15.01 -27.23
N ASP A 95 4.85 14.86 -28.30
CA ASP A 95 4.51 14.17 -29.55
C ASP A 95 4.66 12.64 -29.44
N GLU A 96 5.43 12.14 -28.47
CA GLU A 96 5.52 10.71 -28.19
C GLU A 96 4.26 10.14 -27.52
N LEU A 97 3.43 11.01 -26.93
CA LEU A 97 2.26 10.56 -26.17
C LEU A 97 1.14 10.03 -27.08
N PRO A 98 0.53 8.88 -26.73
CA PRO A 98 -0.64 8.38 -27.42
C PRO A 98 -1.77 9.41 -27.44
N ALA A 99 -2.61 9.34 -28.48
CA ALA A 99 -3.74 10.24 -28.64
C ALA A 99 -4.65 10.25 -27.39
N GLY A 100 -5.04 11.45 -26.97
CA GLY A 100 -5.93 11.66 -25.83
C GLY A 100 -5.26 11.72 -24.45
N TYR A 101 -4.04 11.19 -24.29
CA TYR A 101 -3.31 11.29 -23.03
C TYR A 101 -2.77 12.69 -22.77
N GLY A 102 -2.75 13.08 -21.49
CA GLY A 102 -1.99 14.21 -20.98
C GLY A 102 -0.61 13.78 -20.50
N LEU A 103 0.33 14.71 -20.44
CA LEU A 103 1.66 14.52 -19.86
C LEU A 103 1.77 15.35 -18.58
N LEU A 104 2.13 14.66 -17.50
CA LEU A 104 2.56 15.23 -16.24
C LEU A 104 4.05 14.91 -16.07
N GLU A 105 4.82 15.88 -15.61
CA GLU A 105 6.21 15.69 -15.26
C GLU A 105 6.41 16.04 -13.79
N ALA A 106 7.15 15.18 -13.09
CA ALA A 106 7.61 15.43 -11.73
C ALA A 106 9.09 15.80 -11.76
N ASP A 107 9.42 16.92 -11.11
CA ASP A 107 10.81 17.31 -10.87
C ASP A 107 11.46 16.45 -9.77
N ILE A 108 12.70 16.77 -9.39
CA ILE A 108 13.42 16.08 -8.32
C ILE A 108 12.76 16.24 -6.94
N SER A 109 11.99 17.30 -6.73
CA SER A 109 11.28 17.56 -5.47
C SER A 109 9.92 16.83 -5.40
N GLY A 110 9.44 16.32 -6.54
CA GLY A 110 8.14 15.69 -6.71
C GLY A 110 7.01 16.67 -7.01
N GLU A 111 7.32 17.93 -7.32
CA GLU A 111 6.36 18.89 -7.84
C GLU A 111 5.94 18.49 -9.26
N ILE A 112 4.62 18.42 -9.48
CA ILE A 112 4.04 17.96 -10.75
C ILE A 112 3.59 19.14 -11.60
N THR A 113 4.17 19.25 -12.79
CA THR A 113 3.80 20.20 -13.83
C THR A 113 2.97 19.52 -14.93
N VAL A 114 1.94 20.22 -15.43
CA VAL A 114 1.15 19.75 -16.58
C VAL A 114 1.82 20.22 -17.87
N VAL A 115 2.49 19.30 -18.56
CA VAL A 115 3.24 19.59 -19.80
C VAL A 115 2.33 19.51 -21.03
N ARG A 116 1.35 18.60 -21.00
CA ARG A 116 0.30 18.44 -22.01
C ARG A 116 -1.04 18.13 -21.34
N SER A 117 -2.07 18.91 -21.64
CA SER A 117 -3.44 18.62 -21.20
C SER A 117 -4.01 17.40 -21.94
N PRO A 118 -4.74 16.50 -21.26
CA PRO A 118 -5.42 15.38 -21.90
C PRO A 118 -6.64 15.86 -22.68
N VAL A 119 -7.11 15.02 -23.59
CA VAL A 119 -8.40 15.23 -24.25
C VAL A 119 -9.49 14.52 -23.45
N LYS A 120 -10.60 15.21 -23.20
CA LYS A 120 -11.74 14.60 -22.49
C LYS A 120 -12.38 13.52 -23.35
N ASN A 121 -12.39 12.29 -22.85
CA ASN A 121 -13.21 11.22 -23.42
C ASN A 121 -14.66 11.37 -22.93
N LYS A 122 -15.58 11.62 -23.87
CA LYS A 122 -17.03 11.77 -23.60
C LYS A 122 -17.76 10.43 -23.51
N ALA A 123 -17.16 9.35 -24.01
CA ALA A 123 -17.73 8.01 -24.07
C ALA A 123 -16.83 7.00 -23.34
N ALA A 124 -16.59 7.26 -22.05
CA ALA A 124 -15.78 6.36 -21.21
C ALA A 124 -16.38 4.96 -21.19
N SER A 125 -15.57 3.94 -21.49
CA SER A 125 -16.05 2.56 -21.61
C SER A 125 -16.38 1.93 -20.25
N LEU A 126 -15.81 2.43 -19.15
CA LEU A 126 -16.17 2.02 -17.80
C LEU A 126 -17.17 3.00 -17.20
N LYS A 127 -18.21 2.44 -16.57
CA LYS A 127 -19.21 3.23 -15.84
C LYS A 127 -18.61 3.87 -14.59
N LEU A 128 -19.05 5.09 -14.26
CA LEU A 128 -18.60 5.84 -13.09
C LEU A 128 -18.76 5.03 -11.80
N GLU A 129 -19.88 4.33 -11.63
CA GLU A 129 -20.17 3.51 -10.44
C GLU A 129 -19.17 2.37 -10.29
N THR A 130 -18.71 1.79 -11.41
CA THR A 130 -17.67 0.76 -11.40
C THR A 130 -16.35 1.35 -10.91
N LEU A 131 -15.98 2.53 -11.40
CA LEU A 131 -14.76 3.22 -11.00
C LEU A 131 -14.81 3.63 -9.52
N ILE A 132 -15.95 4.15 -9.03
CA ILE A 132 -16.17 4.47 -7.61
C ILE A 132 -15.97 3.22 -6.75
N LYS A 133 -16.64 2.11 -7.08
CA LYS A 133 -16.54 0.86 -6.31
C LYS A 133 -15.10 0.34 -6.24
N ARG A 134 -14.38 0.33 -7.36
CA ARG A 134 -13.01 -0.19 -7.43
C ARG A 134 -12.01 0.71 -6.70
N THR A 135 -12.13 2.02 -6.90
CA THR A 135 -11.27 3.02 -6.24
C THR A 135 -11.52 3.02 -4.73
N GLY A 136 -12.79 2.91 -4.30
CA GLY A 136 -13.15 2.88 -2.88
C GLY A 136 -12.58 1.64 -2.20
N ARG A 137 -12.70 0.47 -2.84
CA ARG A 137 -12.08 -0.76 -2.36
C ARG A 137 -10.55 -0.63 -2.23
N ALA A 138 -9.88 -0.04 -3.22
CA ALA A 138 -8.44 0.16 -3.15
C ALA A 138 -8.04 1.08 -1.98
N ALA A 139 -8.75 2.20 -1.81
CA ALA A 139 -8.52 3.14 -0.71
C ALA A 139 -8.76 2.49 0.67
N THR A 140 -9.88 1.79 0.86
CA THR A 140 -10.20 1.13 2.14
C THR A 140 -9.21 0.02 2.45
N ASN A 141 -8.82 -0.79 1.46
CA ASN A 141 -7.83 -1.84 1.66
C ASN A 141 -6.46 -1.26 2.08
N ALA A 142 -6.04 -0.16 1.44
CA ALA A 142 -4.79 0.52 1.79
C ALA A 142 -4.83 1.06 3.23
N TYR A 143 -5.96 1.66 3.64
CA TYR A 143 -6.15 2.12 5.02
C TYR A 143 -6.09 0.97 6.03
N LEU A 144 -6.82 -0.12 5.77
CA LEU A 144 -6.81 -1.29 6.66
C LEU A 144 -5.42 -1.90 6.77
N PHE A 145 -4.70 -2.03 5.66
CA PHE A 145 -3.32 -2.51 5.65
C PHE A 145 -2.39 -1.59 6.45
N GLN A 146 -2.52 -0.26 6.32
CA GLN A 146 -1.74 0.69 7.09
C GLN A 146 -2.05 0.60 8.59
N GLU A 147 -3.32 0.46 8.96
CA GLU A 147 -3.73 0.29 10.35
C GLU A 147 -3.20 -1.02 10.93
N GLU A 148 -3.29 -2.13 10.18
CA GLU A 148 -2.69 -3.40 10.57
C GLU A 148 -1.17 -3.26 10.75
N THR A 149 -0.47 -2.69 9.77
CA THR A 149 0.98 -2.46 9.83
C THR A 149 1.38 -1.58 11.00
N ARG A 150 0.66 -0.47 11.26
CA ARG A 150 0.92 0.41 12.41
C ARG A 150 0.79 -0.35 13.72
N LEU A 151 -0.21 -1.20 13.79
CA LEU A 151 -0.50 -2.04 14.93
C LEU A 151 0.55 -3.16 15.08
N SER A 152 1.11 -3.67 13.98
CA SER A 152 1.94 -4.86 13.99
C SER A 152 3.39 -4.67 13.56
N LYS A 153 3.85 -3.41 13.50
CA LYS A 153 5.20 -3.09 13.05
C LYS A 153 6.24 -3.76 13.95
N ASP A 154 6.97 -4.71 13.39
CA ASP A 154 8.21 -5.19 13.98
C ASP A 154 9.21 -4.02 14.07
N ARG A 155 9.77 -3.81 15.25
CA ARG A 155 10.84 -2.82 15.45
C ARG A 155 12.23 -3.44 15.32
N THR A 156 12.32 -4.77 15.31
CA THR A 156 13.57 -5.52 15.19
C THR A 156 13.98 -5.77 13.74
N ASP A 157 13.12 -5.39 12.78
CA ASP A 157 13.33 -5.58 11.34
C ASP A 157 13.72 -7.03 10.98
N ASN A 158 13.06 -7.99 11.63
CA ASN A 158 13.31 -9.43 11.49
C ASN A 158 14.74 -9.88 11.86
N MET A 159 15.48 -9.09 12.65
CA MET A 159 16.86 -9.42 13.07
C MET A 159 16.97 -10.79 13.76
N TYR A 160 15.91 -11.26 14.42
CA TYR A 160 15.87 -12.52 15.17
C TYR A 160 14.88 -13.54 14.60
N GLU A 161 14.65 -13.51 13.28
CA GLU A 161 13.66 -14.38 12.63
C GLU A 161 14.05 -15.85 12.54
N LYS A 162 15.36 -16.14 12.53
CA LYS A 162 15.87 -17.50 12.34
C LYS A 162 15.71 -18.34 13.62
N ASP A 163 15.10 -19.52 13.47
CA ASP A 163 14.89 -20.52 14.53
C ASP A 163 14.26 -19.91 15.81
N PRO A 164 13.05 -19.34 15.69
CA PRO A 164 12.44 -18.57 16.76
C PRO A 164 11.97 -19.46 17.92
N ILE A 165 12.32 -19.08 19.15
CA ILE A 165 11.91 -19.77 20.38
C ILE A 165 10.76 -19.04 21.09
N ALA A 166 10.57 -17.75 20.78
CA ALA A 166 9.49 -16.94 21.31
C ALA A 166 8.92 -15.99 20.26
N PHE A 167 7.63 -15.70 20.40
CA PHE A 167 6.86 -14.88 19.49
C PHE A 167 6.18 -13.77 20.25
N LEU A 168 6.39 -12.53 19.83
CA LEU A 168 5.55 -11.41 20.24
C LEU A 168 4.32 -11.39 19.32
N GLN A 169 3.17 -11.81 19.82
CA GLN A 169 1.96 -11.94 19.01
C GLN A 169 0.84 -11.03 19.50
N ARG A 170 0.06 -10.51 18.56
CA ARG A 170 -1.18 -9.80 18.86
C ARG A 170 -2.37 -10.73 18.79
N LEU A 171 -3.00 -10.99 19.93
CA LEU A 171 -4.12 -11.92 20.08
C LEU A 171 -5.40 -11.16 20.44
N THR A 172 -6.54 -11.61 19.93
CA THR A 172 -7.86 -11.13 20.37
C THR A 172 -8.46 -12.12 21.36
N CYS A 173 -8.72 -11.68 22.59
CA CYS A 173 -9.34 -12.53 23.59
C CYS A 173 -10.76 -12.93 23.15
N GLN A 174 -11.06 -14.24 23.12
CA GLN A 174 -12.39 -14.74 22.74
C GLN A 174 -13.48 -14.38 23.76
N HIS A 175 -13.11 -14.12 25.01
CA HIS A 175 -14.04 -13.83 26.09
C HIS A 175 -14.41 -12.34 26.20
N CYS A 176 -13.43 -11.45 26.23
CA CYS A 176 -13.68 -10.01 26.42
C CYS A 176 -13.52 -9.17 25.14
N ARG A 177 -13.14 -9.80 24.02
CA ARG A 177 -12.91 -9.17 22.70
C ARG A 177 -11.83 -8.08 22.67
N LYS A 178 -11.14 -7.83 23.79
CA LYS A 178 -9.96 -6.95 23.82
C LYS A 178 -8.81 -7.62 23.09
N ARG A 179 -8.12 -6.83 22.27
CA ARG A 179 -6.97 -7.26 21.47
C ARG A 179 -5.70 -6.69 22.07
N ASP A 180 -4.70 -7.55 22.24
CA ASP A 180 -3.45 -7.14 22.87
C ASP A 180 -2.23 -7.95 22.45
N THR A 181 -1.07 -7.52 22.91
CA THR A 181 0.23 -8.14 22.67
C THR A 181 0.58 -9.11 23.80
N TYR A 182 1.02 -10.29 23.40
CA TYR A 182 1.38 -11.42 24.27
C TYR A 182 2.72 -11.99 23.81
N LEU A 183 3.55 -12.43 24.75
CA LEU A 183 4.74 -13.20 24.46
C LEU A 183 4.37 -14.68 24.63
N SER A 184 4.62 -15.50 23.63
CA SER A 184 4.38 -16.94 23.64
C SER A 184 5.62 -17.70 23.20
N ALA A 185 5.83 -18.89 23.75
CA ALA A 185 6.86 -19.82 23.27
C ALA A 185 6.48 -20.40 21.92
N ASP A 186 7.45 -20.95 21.18
CA ASP A 186 7.15 -21.74 20.00
C ASP A 186 6.22 -22.93 20.33
N GLY A 187 5.25 -23.16 19.47
CA GLY A 187 4.23 -24.20 19.67
C GLY A 187 3.21 -23.95 20.79
N ALA A 188 3.21 -22.80 21.47
CA ALA A 188 2.21 -22.52 22.50
C ALA A 188 0.78 -22.52 21.95
N ASP A 189 -0.12 -23.27 22.58
CA ASP A 189 -1.53 -23.35 22.20
C ASP A 189 -2.41 -22.31 22.91
N THR A 190 -1.95 -21.80 24.05
CA THR A 190 -2.75 -20.98 24.96
C THR A 190 -1.98 -19.75 25.46
N ALA A 191 -2.71 -18.69 25.81
CA ALA A 191 -2.18 -17.50 26.48
C ALA A 191 -3.19 -16.97 27.50
N VAL A 192 -2.74 -16.31 28.57
CA VAL A 192 -3.65 -15.73 29.57
C VAL A 192 -3.99 -14.29 29.23
N CYS A 193 -5.28 -13.97 29.09
CA CYS A 193 -5.74 -12.61 28.82
C CYS A 193 -5.44 -11.67 29.99
N ARG A 194 -4.63 -10.63 29.78
CA ARG A 194 -4.28 -9.66 30.84
C ARG A 194 -5.45 -8.78 31.34
N PHE A 195 -6.59 -8.82 30.67
CA PHE A 195 -7.76 -7.99 31.04
C PHE A 195 -8.86 -8.74 31.79
N CYS A 196 -9.06 -10.03 31.51
CA CYS A 196 -10.10 -10.82 32.16
C CYS A 196 -9.57 -12.12 32.77
N SER A 197 -8.25 -12.33 32.70
CA SER A 197 -7.53 -13.48 33.25
C SER A 197 -7.97 -14.85 32.72
N LYS A 198 -8.82 -14.87 31.68
CA LYS A 198 -9.24 -16.11 31.02
C LYS A 198 -8.22 -16.54 29.99
N GLU A 199 -8.15 -17.85 29.78
CA GLU A 199 -7.32 -18.46 28.76
C GLU A 199 -7.80 -18.07 27.35
N ILE A 200 -6.84 -17.91 26.45
CA ILE A 200 -7.02 -17.58 25.05
C ILE A 200 -6.43 -18.74 24.26
N ALA A 201 -7.26 -19.47 23.51
CA ALA A 201 -6.74 -20.44 22.55
C ALA A 201 -6.08 -19.67 21.38
N ILE A 202 -4.75 -19.73 21.25
CA ILE A 202 -3.97 -18.92 20.29
C ILE A 202 -4.46 -19.16 18.86
N LYS A 203 -4.70 -20.42 18.48
CA LYS A 203 -5.23 -20.82 17.15
C LYS A 203 -6.54 -20.12 16.77
N HIS A 204 -7.38 -19.79 17.76
CA HIS A 204 -8.67 -19.13 17.54
C HIS A 204 -8.63 -17.62 17.82
N ALA A 205 -7.48 -17.08 18.23
CA ALA A 205 -7.32 -15.68 18.64
C ALA A 205 -6.95 -14.74 17.49
N ARG A 206 -6.94 -15.24 16.25
CA ARG A 206 -6.44 -14.55 15.06
C ARG A 206 -5.03 -14.01 15.30
N PRO A 207 -4.07 -14.91 15.57
CA PRO A 207 -2.73 -14.52 15.96
C PRO A 207 -2.08 -13.74 14.83
N TYR A 208 -1.40 -12.67 15.20
CA TYR A 208 -0.55 -11.92 14.28
C TYR A 208 0.81 -11.76 14.95
N THR A 209 1.86 -12.36 14.37
CA THR A 209 3.23 -12.23 14.86
C THR A 209 3.75 -10.82 14.55
N ILE A 210 4.12 -10.08 15.60
CA ILE A 210 4.75 -8.75 15.51
C ILE A 210 6.25 -8.91 15.34
N SER A 211 6.87 -9.72 16.19
CA SER A 211 8.31 -9.98 16.21
C SER A 211 8.55 -11.40 16.66
N THR A 212 9.68 -11.94 16.28
CA THR A 212 10.20 -13.23 16.72
C THR A 212 11.50 -13.01 17.49
N TYR A 213 11.81 -13.93 18.38
CA TYR A 213 13.04 -13.92 19.16
C TYR A 213 13.64 -15.32 19.15
N ASN A 214 14.95 -15.39 18.91
CA ASN A 214 15.73 -16.61 18.89
C ASN A 214 16.67 -16.68 20.11
N GLU A 215 17.54 -17.68 20.16
CA GLU A 215 18.52 -17.86 21.25
C GLU A 215 19.49 -16.67 21.34
N ASP A 216 19.99 -16.16 20.21
CA ASP A 216 20.93 -15.02 20.17
C ASP A 216 20.36 -13.77 20.86
N PHE A 217 19.05 -13.51 20.69
CA PHE A 217 18.37 -12.42 21.38
C PHE A 217 18.40 -12.60 22.90
N LEU A 218 18.14 -13.82 23.39
CA LEU A 218 18.15 -14.11 24.82
C LEU A 218 19.55 -13.97 25.42
N GLU A 219 20.58 -14.46 24.74
CA GLU A 219 21.97 -14.29 25.17
C GLU A 219 22.35 -12.81 25.25
N THR A 220 22.01 -12.04 24.22
CA THR A 220 22.25 -10.59 24.18
C THR A 220 21.52 -9.87 25.31
N LEU A 221 20.27 -10.26 25.58
CA LEU A 221 19.45 -9.68 26.65
C LEU A 221 20.02 -10.02 28.04
N GLN A 222 20.49 -11.25 28.23
CA GLN A 222 21.12 -11.69 29.48
C GLN A 222 22.41 -10.91 29.76
N LYS A 223 23.28 -10.76 28.74
CA LYS A 223 24.50 -9.95 28.84
C LYS A 223 24.18 -8.50 29.20
N CYS A 224 23.22 -7.87 28.51
CA CYS A 224 22.78 -6.52 28.84
C CYS A 224 22.27 -6.40 30.29
N ARG A 225 21.61 -7.43 30.82
CA ARG A 225 21.10 -7.46 32.20
C ARG A 225 22.25 -7.53 33.23
N GLU A 226 23.27 -8.34 32.95
CA GLU A 226 24.48 -8.47 33.78
C GLU A 226 25.27 -7.16 33.82
N ASP A 227 25.49 -6.55 32.66
CA ASP A 227 26.17 -5.25 32.53
C ASP A 227 25.42 -4.12 33.27
N ALA A 228 24.09 -4.23 33.37
CA ALA A 228 23.25 -3.27 34.10
C ALA A 228 23.17 -3.53 35.63
N HIS A 229 23.86 -4.57 36.15
CA HIS A 229 23.81 -4.99 37.55
C HIS A 229 22.39 -5.23 38.10
N LEU A 230 21.46 -5.67 37.25
CA LEU A 230 20.09 -5.95 37.69
C LEU A 230 20.06 -7.29 38.47
N PRO A 231 19.47 -7.32 39.68
CA PRO A 231 19.43 -8.53 40.50
C PRO A 231 18.65 -9.64 39.78
N VAL A 232 19.16 -10.87 39.86
CA VAL A 232 18.42 -12.05 39.42
C VAL A 232 17.34 -12.32 40.47
N SER A 233 16.07 -12.14 40.11
CA SER A 233 14.98 -12.58 40.99
C SER A 233 15.14 -14.08 41.25
N PRO A 234 15.24 -14.54 42.51
CA PRO A 234 15.15 -15.96 42.81
C PRO A 234 13.76 -16.44 42.38
N GLY A 235 13.74 -17.43 41.49
CA GLY A 235 12.52 -18.05 40.97
C GLY A 235 11.79 -18.92 41.98
#